data_AF-A0A482YXL3-F1
#
_entry.id   AF-A0A482YXL3-F1
#
_cell.length_a   1.000
_cell.length_b   1.000
_cell.length_c   1.000
_cell.angle_alpha   90.00
_cell.angle_beta   90.00
_cell.angle_gamma   90.00
#
_symmetry.space_group_name_H-M   'P 1'
#
loop_
_entity.id
_entity.type
_entity.pdbx_description
1 polymer ?
#
loop_
_entity_poly.entity_id
_entity_poly.type
_entity_poly.pdbx_seq_one_letter_code
_entity_poly.pdbx_strand_id
1 'polypeptide(L)' 'MDTHYPLDAEIILIGRAGRLSMEAGELLIKKGFKNIAHITTGFEGDLDANKHRGNINGWSHDDLPWEQC' A
#
# COMPACT_ATOMS: atom_id res chain seq x y z
N MET A 1 2.43 14.25 -23.68
CA MET A 1 3.15 14.74 -22.48
C MET A 1 3.98 13.58 -21.98
N ASP A 2 5.30 13.66 -22.11
CA ASP A 2 6.22 12.69 -21.51
C ASP A 2 6.25 12.92 -20.00
N THR A 3 5.36 12.26 -19.26
CA THR A 3 5.45 12.24 -17.80
C THR A 3 6.50 11.21 -17.39
N HIS A 4 7.77 11.60 -17.48
CA HIS A 4 8.84 10.88 -16.80
C HIS A 4 8.80 11.28 -15.33
N TYR A 5 8.28 10.38 -14.49
CA TYR A 5 8.42 10.54 -13.05
C TYR A 5 9.89 10.38 -12.67
N PRO A 6 10.44 11.24 -11.79
CA PRO A 6 11.80 11.09 -11.30
C PRO A 6 11.96 9.71 -10.64
N LEU A 7 13.03 8.99 -11.00
CA LEU A 7 13.31 7.65 -10.42
C LEU A 7 13.66 7.72 -8.93
N ASP A 8 13.95 8.90 -8.41
CA ASP A 8 14.29 9.22 -7.03
C ASP A 8 13.12 9.88 -6.27
N ALA A 9 11.94 10.01 -6.86
CA ALA A 9 10.75 10.40 -6.11
C ALA A 9 10.43 9.35 -5.03
N GLU A 10 10.02 9.82 -3.86
CA GLU A 10 9.48 8.96 -2.79
C GLU A 10 8.10 8.41 -3.21
N ILE A 11 7.92 7.10 -3.15
CA ILE A 11 6.69 6.42 -3.52
C ILE A 11 6.29 5.50 -2.38
N ILE A 12 5.13 5.78 -1.78
CA ILE A 12 4.51 4.93 -0.76
C ILE A 12 3.31 4.22 -1.39
N LEU A 13 3.36 2.89 -1.42
CA LEU A 13 2.30 2.05 -1.99
C LEU A 13 1.35 1.57 -0.89
N ILE A 14 0.06 1.62 -1.19
CA ILE A 14 -0.98 1.01 -0.34
C ILE A 14 -1.92 0.17 -1.20
N GLY A 15 -2.04 -1.11 -0.84
CA GLY A 15 -3.06 -2.00 -1.36
C GLY A 15 -4.08 -2.36 -0.27
N ARG A 16 -5.02 -3.24 -0.57
CA ARG A 16 -6.04 -3.66 0.41
C ARG A 16 -5.45 -4.30 1.67
N ALA A 17 -4.48 -5.20 1.50
CA ALA A 17 -3.95 -6.05 2.58
C ALA A 17 -2.42 -6.29 2.45
N GLY A 18 -1.68 -5.28 1.98
CA GLY A 18 -0.21 -5.30 1.90
C GLY A 18 0.42 -6.13 0.76
N ARG A 19 -0.13 -7.30 0.42
CA ARG A 19 0.50 -8.25 -0.54
C ARG A 19 0.71 -7.64 -1.93
N LEU A 20 -0.34 -7.06 -2.51
CA LEU A 20 -0.25 -6.51 -3.87
C LEU A 20 0.66 -5.28 -3.94
N SER A 21 0.70 -4.47 -2.87
CA SER A 21 1.61 -3.32 -2.79
C SER A 21 3.07 -3.75 -2.66
N MET A 22 3.35 -4.88 -2.02
CA MET A 22 4.69 -5.47 -1.97
C MET A 22 5.15 -5.91 -3.38
N GLU A 23 4.32 -6.69 -4.08
CA GLU A 23 4.60 -7.16 -5.45
C GLU A 23 4.79 -5.99 -6.43
N ALA A 24 3.98 -4.93 -6.30
CA ALA A 24 4.13 -3.70 -7.07
C ALA A 24 5.45 -2.98 -6.76
N GLY A 25 5.85 -2.91 -5.48
CA GLY A 25 7.12 -2.32 -5.07
C GLY A 25 8.33 -3.04 -5.67
N GLU A 26 8.32 -4.37 -5.66
CA GLU A 26 9.37 -5.17 -6.31
C GLU A 26 9.47 -4.89 -7.82
N LEU A 27 8.34 -4.69 -8.50
CA LEU A 27 8.31 -4.34 -9.91
C LEU A 27 8.89 -2.94 -10.17
N LEU A 28 8.56 -1.96 -9.34
CA LEU A 28 9.10 -0.60 -9.45
C LEU A 28 10.62 -0.57 -9.23
N ILE A 29 11.12 -1.32 -8.24
CA ILE A 29 12.55 -1.49 -8.01
C ILE A 29 13.24 -2.08 -9.26
N LYS A 30 12.65 -3.12 -9.86
CA LYS A 30 13.15 -3.71 -11.13
C LYS A 30 13.12 -2.73 -12.31
N LYS A 31 12.32 -1.66 -12.24
CA LYS A 31 12.25 -0.58 -13.24
C LYS A 31 13.15 0.62 -12.92
N GLY A 32 13.90 0.59 -11.82
CA GLY A 32 14.90 1.58 -11.47
C GLY A 32 14.43 2.68 -10.51
N PHE A 33 13.21 2.58 -9.98
CA PHE A 33 12.78 3.47 -8.90
C PHE A 33 13.55 3.14 -7.61
N LYS A 34 13.93 4.19 -6.87
CA LYS A 34 14.90 4.07 -5.77
C LYS A 34 14.27 4.11 -4.39
N ASN A 35 13.24 4.93 -4.22
CA ASN A 35 12.67 5.27 -2.93
C ASN A 35 11.24 4.72 -2.83
N ILE A 36 11.14 3.42 -2.57
CA ILE A 36 9.87 2.68 -2.54
C ILE A 36 9.61 2.16 -1.13
N ALA A 37 8.45 2.50 -0.58
CA ALA A 37 7.90 1.89 0.62
C ALA A 37 6.50 1.34 0.34
N HIS A 38 6.02 0.44 1.20
CA HIS A 38 4.62 0.02 1.18
C HIS A 38 4.07 -0.15 2.59
N ILE A 39 2.76 0.10 2.75
CA ILE A 39 2.07 -0.15 4.02
C ILE A 39 1.84 -1.66 4.15
N THR A 40 2.51 -2.29 5.12
CA THR A 40 2.54 -3.75 5.28
C THR A 40 1.16 -4.35 5.55
N THR A 41 0.32 -3.68 6.34
CA THR A 41 -1.06 -4.11 6.63
C THR A 41 -2.05 -3.71 5.53
N GLY A 42 -1.67 -2.77 4.66
CA GLY A 42 -2.57 -2.19 3.66
C GLY A 42 -3.68 -1.34 4.27
N PHE A 43 -4.72 -1.10 3.48
CA PHE A 43 -5.84 -0.24 3.87
C PHE A 43 -6.83 -0.94 4.81
N GLU A 44 -7.31 -2.13 4.44
CA GLU A 44 -8.33 -2.86 5.20
C GLU A 44 -7.73 -3.92 6.15
N GLY A 45 -6.42 -4.19 6.06
CA GLY A 45 -5.78 -5.18 6.94
C GLY A 45 -6.06 -6.63 6.58
N ASP A 46 -5.76 -7.53 7.51
CA ASP A 46 -5.91 -8.98 7.42
C ASP A 46 -7.36 -9.45 7.59
N LEU A 47 -7.60 -10.72 7.27
CA LEU A 47 -8.90 -11.37 7.53
C LEU A 47 -8.97 -11.83 8.99
N ASP A 48 -10.09 -11.56 9.64
CA ASP A 48 -10.41 -12.11 10.95
C ASP A 48 -10.90 -13.57 10.88
N ALA A 49 -11.24 -14.13 12.04
CA ALA A 49 -11.77 -15.49 12.16
C ALA A 49 -13.07 -15.71 11.36
N ASN A 50 -13.82 -14.65 11.09
CA ASN A 50 -15.06 -14.66 10.30
C ASN A 50 -14.82 -14.30 8.82
N LYS A 51 -13.56 -14.12 8.39
CA LYS A 51 -13.15 -13.70 7.05
C LYS A 51 -13.63 -12.28 6.69
N HIS A 52 -13.68 -11.38 7.67
CA HIS A 52 -13.89 -9.95 7.45
C HIS A 52 -12.58 -9.18 7.61
N ARG A 53 -12.47 -8.04 6.93
CA ARG A 53 -11.35 -7.10 7.07
C ARG A 53 -11.79 -5.88 7.88
N GLY A 54 -10.83 -5.06 8.30
CA GLY A 54 -11.06 -3.85 9.10
C GLY A 54 -11.24 -4.08 10.59
N ASN A 55 -11.01 -5.31 11.09
CA ASN A 55 -11.23 -5.68 12.49
C ASN A 55 -9.94 -6.00 13.28
N ILE A 56 -8.79 -6.10 12.61
CA ILE A 56 -7.53 -6.56 13.24
C ILE A 56 -6.44 -5.50 13.14
N ASN A 57 -6.25 -4.96 11.94
CA ASN A 57 -5.20 -4.02 11.59
C ASN A 57 -5.57 -3.30 10.28
N GLY A 58 -4.69 -2.42 9.81
CA GLY A 58 -4.84 -1.74 8.53
C GLY A 58 -5.16 -0.27 8.72
N TRP A 59 -4.87 0.54 7.70
CA TRP A 59 -5.03 1.99 7.77
C TRP A 59 -6.41 2.43 8.27
N SER A 60 -7.47 1.77 7.81
CA SER A 60 -8.84 2.14 8.20
C SER A 60 -9.20 1.74 9.64
N HIS A 61 -8.54 0.72 10.17
CA HIS A 61 -8.71 0.22 11.54
C HIS A 61 -7.83 0.99 12.55
N ASP A 62 -6.63 1.40 12.14
CA ASP A 62 -5.62 2.01 13.01
C ASP A 62 -5.86 3.51 13.28
N ASP A 63 -7.12 3.98 13.17
CA ASP A 63 -7.59 5.36 13.37
C ASP A 63 -6.81 6.42 12.54
N LEU A 64 -6.23 6.02 11.41
CA LEU A 64 -5.57 6.96 10.51
C LEU A 64 -6.61 7.75 9.71
N PRO A 65 -6.31 8.97 9.22
CA PRO A 65 -7.28 9.76 8.46
C PRO A 65 -7.73 9.06 7.17
N TRP A 66 -9.04 8.86 7.01
CA TRP A 66 -9.71 8.41 5.78
C TRP A 66 -11.21 8.72 5.85
N GLU A 67 -11.90 8.67 4.71
CA GLU A 67 -13.36 8.80 4.61
C GLU A 67 -13.92 7.92 3.49
N GLN A 68 -15.21 7.58 3.59
CA GLN A 68 -15.99 6.94 2.53
C GLN A 68 -17.30 7.71 2.35
N CYS A 69 -17.53 8.22 1.15
CA CYS A 69 -18.75 8.92 0.75
C CYS A 69 -19.72 8.01 0.00
#